data_AF-A0AAW1V6E5-F1
#
_entry.id   AF-A0AAW1V6E5-F1
#
_cell.length_a   1.000
_cell.length_b   1.000
_cell.length_c   1.000
_cell.angle_alpha   90.00
_cell.angle_beta   90.00
_cell.angle_gamma   90.00
#
_symmetry.space_group_name_H-M   'P 1'
#
loop_
_entity.id
_entity.type
_entity.pdbx_description
1 polymer ?
#
loop_
_entity_poly.entity_id
_entity_poly.type
_entity_poly.pdbx_seq_one_letter_code
_entity_poly.pdbx_strand_id
1 'polypeptide(L)'
;MIIGNLGDIVLIATHVDKTRAGKGQHGEWISPDAQKTLQTVKKTMSYIPNLKSNVIVLDSNVPASYGFKQLKCMLSSIKQDNELKQYEQFPVLSRSTFSEILRNQVNLLASDEHIDELLQQLSYMGEVFCIYDHIVISISWLGTELLGELLSANFLQHARVTGVYTAEDFQACFNQCDALGALSLLEDLSLCIRCDLEEEVEYEFPIYNRIETLEGLWDSDDPRYTGKSSHYGGVRLCTPPNTCHLLQSVFVFIQIDLRRATLANFTNNDSDMDLYQWYMGSKLCNVDLESLITLEEGNYAQYIEIKVRGPNNSSQCCFYFLEQILHTIFTSISRVCPGLLLERHILSPEDLRMHSKDPFLYNPHIINSAMLEAESTSDVIFYNSNIGQYESVVQLVMFGDPELANGILWGCGLKVQDLPSAAKLKLCGLLDPPEPHGRDWCLLALRLGLNQEKIAALDSQYSSHTMRLLTVTECSIGALITSLHDLDRLDAVEVVLRSAPLFKLRNDLD
;
A
#
# COMPACT_ATOMS: atom_id res chain seq x y z
N MET A 1 -23.02 -26.34 -5.86
CA MET A 1 -23.80 -25.09 -5.69
C MET A 1 -24.54 -25.17 -4.37
N ILE A 2 -23.83 -24.94 -3.27
CA ILE A 2 -24.48 -24.72 -1.98
C ILE A 2 -25.07 -23.32 -2.13
N ILE A 3 -26.40 -23.23 -2.21
CA ILE A 3 -27.10 -21.95 -2.15
C ILE A 3 -26.91 -21.51 -0.70
N GLY A 4 -25.78 -20.85 -0.43
CA GLY A 4 -25.58 -20.07 0.77
C GLY A 4 -26.79 -19.14 0.91
N ASN A 5 -27.24 -18.93 2.13
CA ASN A 5 -28.42 -18.16 2.45
C ASN A 5 -28.19 -16.71 1.99
N LEU A 6 -28.43 -16.43 0.70
CA LEU A 6 -28.24 -15.12 0.10
C LEU A 6 -29.05 -14.12 0.95
N GLY A 7 -28.46 -12.99 1.31
CA GLY A 7 -29.13 -12.01 2.17
C GLY A 7 -30.53 -11.69 1.67
N ASP A 8 -31.50 -11.64 2.58
CA ASP A 8 -32.87 -11.28 2.25
C ASP A 8 -32.93 -9.83 1.76
N ILE A 9 -33.31 -9.62 0.50
CA ILE A 9 -33.46 -8.29 -0.07
C ILE A 9 -34.90 -7.84 0.18
N VAL A 10 -35.06 -6.71 0.87
CA VAL A 10 -36.37 -6.18 1.24
C VAL A 10 -36.51 -4.75 0.76
N LEU A 11 -37.59 -4.49 0.04
CA LEU A 11 -37.98 -3.13 -0.31
C LEU A 11 -38.64 -2.46 0.90
N ILE A 12 -38.15 -1.28 1.24
CA ILE A 12 -38.66 -0.48 2.35
C ILE A 12 -39.13 0.87 1.79
N ALA A 13 -40.43 1.13 1.86
CA ALA A 13 -41.00 2.43 1.55
C ALA A 13 -41.07 3.26 2.83
N THR A 14 -40.30 4.35 2.88
CA THR A 14 -40.28 5.27 4.03
C THR A 14 -41.23 6.45 3.80
N HIS A 15 -41.53 7.19 4.88
CA HIS A 15 -42.32 8.43 4.83
C HIS A 15 -43.75 8.28 4.27
N VAL A 16 -44.46 7.23 4.67
CA VAL A 16 -45.87 7.04 4.26
C VAL A 16 -46.79 8.18 4.71
N ASP A 17 -46.40 8.91 5.76
CA ASP A 17 -47.06 10.11 6.28
C ASP A 17 -47.19 11.24 5.24
N LYS A 18 -46.31 11.26 4.24
CA LYS A 18 -46.35 12.23 3.12
C LYS A 18 -47.20 11.78 1.94
N THR A 19 -47.90 10.65 2.07
CA THR A 19 -48.68 10.04 0.99
C THR A 19 -50.15 9.87 1.37
N ARG A 20 -51.02 9.59 0.39
CA ARG A 20 -52.44 9.25 0.63
C ARG A 20 -52.65 7.73 0.80
N ALA A 21 -51.64 7.01 1.28
CA ALA A 21 -51.71 5.57 1.48
C ALA A 21 -52.80 5.20 2.50
N GLY A 22 -53.48 4.07 2.29
CA GLY A 22 -54.50 3.57 3.20
C GLY A 22 -53.89 2.73 4.33
N LYS A 23 -54.61 2.61 5.46
CA LYS A 23 -54.30 1.60 6.48
C LYS A 23 -55.20 0.37 6.32
N GLY A 24 -54.60 -0.81 6.38
CA GLY A 24 -55.33 -2.08 6.44
C GLY A 24 -56.00 -2.30 7.80
N GLN A 25 -56.76 -3.39 7.91
CA GLN A 25 -57.53 -3.72 9.12
C GLN A 25 -56.67 -3.96 10.36
N HIS A 26 -55.37 -4.20 10.19
CA HIS A 26 -54.41 -4.45 11.29
C HIS A 26 -53.47 -3.28 11.52
N GLY A 27 -53.76 -2.11 10.93
CA GLY A 27 -52.93 -0.90 11.07
C GLY A 27 -51.66 -0.88 10.22
N GLU A 28 -51.51 -1.86 9.32
CA GLU A 28 -50.46 -1.87 8.29
C GLU A 28 -50.73 -0.78 7.24
N TRP A 29 -49.69 -0.10 6.80
CA TRP A 29 -49.83 0.86 5.72
C TRP A 29 -49.72 0.15 4.36
N ILE A 30 -50.66 0.43 3.47
CA ILE A 30 -50.71 -0.16 2.13
C ILE A 30 -50.45 0.95 1.11
N SER A 31 -49.31 0.87 0.43
CA SER A 31 -48.94 1.78 -0.66
C SER A 31 -48.98 1.05 -2.01
N PRO A 32 -49.97 1.35 -2.88
CA PRO A 32 -50.05 0.76 -4.22
C PRO A 32 -48.81 1.06 -5.08
N ASP A 33 -48.21 2.23 -4.90
CA ASP A 33 -47.03 2.65 -5.66
C ASP A 33 -45.77 1.88 -5.23
N ALA A 34 -45.65 1.60 -3.94
CA ALA A 34 -44.59 0.74 -3.42
C ALA A 34 -44.72 -0.70 -3.98
N GLN A 35 -45.94 -1.22 -4.05
CA GLN A 35 -46.21 -2.54 -4.62
C GLN A 35 -45.91 -2.60 -6.14
N LYS A 36 -46.26 -1.56 -6.89
CA LYS A 36 -45.89 -1.42 -8.31
C LYS A 36 -44.37 -1.33 -8.51
N THR A 37 -43.68 -0.65 -7.61
CA THR A 37 -42.21 -0.56 -7.62
C THR A 37 -41.60 -1.94 -7.44
N LEU A 38 -42.06 -2.72 -6.46
CA LEU A 38 -41.62 -4.11 -6.27
C LEU A 38 -41.86 -4.98 -7.52
N GLN A 39 -43.02 -4.85 -8.16
CA GLN A 39 -43.29 -5.57 -9.42
C GLN A 39 -42.35 -5.14 -10.55
N THR A 40 -42.02 -3.86 -10.63
CA THR A 40 -41.09 -3.32 -11.64
C THR A 40 -39.67 -3.82 -11.40
N VAL A 41 -39.21 -3.82 -10.14
CA VAL A 41 -37.91 -4.38 -9.75
C VAL A 41 -37.85 -5.87 -10.08
N LYS A 42 -38.88 -6.65 -9.76
CA LYS A 42 -38.96 -8.08 -10.13
C LYS A 42 -38.88 -8.34 -11.64
N LYS A 43 -39.49 -7.46 -12.46
CA LYS A 43 -39.44 -7.57 -13.92
C LYS A 43 -38.09 -7.17 -14.50
N THR A 44 -37.47 -6.13 -13.94
CA THR A 44 -36.21 -5.55 -14.44
C THR A 44 -35.01 -6.37 -13.99
N MET A 45 -35.11 -6.99 -12.82
CA MET A 45 -34.03 -7.72 -12.16
C MET A 45 -34.50 -9.14 -11.81
N SER A 46 -34.84 -9.91 -12.85
CA SER A 46 -35.38 -11.28 -12.74
C SER A 46 -34.43 -12.29 -12.09
N TYR A 47 -33.15 -11.95 -11.97
CA TYR A 47 -32.10 -12.81 -11.43
C TYR A 47 -31.66 -12.44 -10.02
N ILE A 48 -32.39 -11.60 -9.28
CA ILE A 48 -32.07 -11.33 -7.87
C ILE A 48 -32.64 -12.48 -7.02
N PRO A 49 -31.81 -13.44 -6.54
CA PRO A 49 -32.27 -14.38 -5.55
C PRO A 49 -32.63 -13.61 -4.26
N ASN A 50 -33.67 -14.06 -3.57
CA ASN A 50 -34.05 -13.63 -2.22
C ASN A 50 -34.65 -12.21 -2.06
N LEU A 51 -35.22 -11.63 -3.13
CA LEU A 51 -36.11 -10.47 -3.02
C LEU A 51 -37.47 -10.88 -2.40
N LYS A 52 -37.76 -10.39 -1.18
CA LYS A 52 -39.03 -10.68 -0.48
C LYS A 52 -40.25 -10.23 -1.30
N SER A 53 -41.34 -10.98 -1.15
CA SER A 53 -42.60 -10.75 -1.88
C SER A 53 -43.41 -9.54 -1.41
N ASN A 54 -43.07 -8.98 -0.24
CA ASN A 54 -43.79 -7.88 0.39
C ASN A 54 -42.88 -6.68 0.59
N VAL A 55 -43.42 -5.48 0.37
CA VAL A 55 -42.77 -4.22 0.71
C VAL A 55 -43.11 -3.85 2.15
N ILE A 56 -42.12 -3.46 2.95
CA ILE A 56 -42.36 -2.89 4.27
C ILE A 56 -42.65 -1.40 4.10
N VAL A 57 -43.84 -0.95 4.50
CA VAL A 57 -44.23 0.45 4.44
C VAL A 57 -44.14 1.06 5.83
N LEU A 58 -43.28 2.06 5.97
CA LEU A 58 -42.91 2.70 7.23
C LEU A 58 -43.46 4.11 7.33
N ASP A 59 -43.98 4.42 8.51
CA ASP A 59 -44.12 5.79 9.00
C ASP A 59 -42.89 6.10 9.85
N SER A 60 -41.94 6.83 9.26
CA SER A 60 -40.65 7.16 9.89
C SER A 60 -40.80 8.04 11.13
N ASN A 61 -41.94 8.72 11.30
CA ASN A 61 -42.22 9.57 12.45
C ASN A 61 -42.88 8.80 13.61
N VAL A 62 -43.24 7.53 13.40
CA VAL A 62 -43.90 6.69 14.41
C VAL A 62 -43.11 5.39 14.62
N PRO A 63 -42.15 5.37 15.56
CA PRO A 63 -41.31 4.20 15.85
C PRO A 63 -42.07 2.95 16.31
N ALA A 64 -43.32 3.12 16.76
CA ALA A 64 -44.22 2.04 17.17
C ALA A 64 -45.15 1.55 16.04
N SER A 65 -45.00 2.08 14.82
CA SER A 65 -45.82 1.69 13.67
C SER A 65 -45.64 0.21 13.32
N TYR A 66 -46.66 -0.35 12.68
CA TYR A 66 -46.68 -1.76 12.30
C TYR A 66 -45.47 -2.13 11.43
N GLY A 67 -45.11 -1.29 10.46
CA GLY A 67 -43.95 -1.53 9.60
C GLY A 67 -42.63 -1.55 10.39
N PHE A 68 -42.45 -0.70 11.40
CA PHE A 68 -41.26 -0.76 12.27
C PHE A 68 -41.21 -2.03 13.11
N LYS A 69 -42.37 -2.52 13.59
CA LYS A 69 -42.45 -3.81 14.30
C LYS A 69 -42.10 -4.97 13.38
N GLN A 70 -42.60 -4.95 12.14
CA GLN A 70 -42.32 -5.97 11.14
C GLN A 70 -40.82 -5.99 10.78
N LEU A 71 -40.20 -4.82 10.58
CA LEU A 71 -38.77 -4.70 10.35
C LEU A 71 -37.95 -5.22 11.55
N LYS A 72 -38.32 -4.83 12.78
CA LYS A 72 -37.66 -5.33 14.00
C LYS A 72 -37.79 -6.83 14.18
N CYS A 73 -38.97 -7.39 13.96
CA CYS A 73 -39.19 -8.84 14.02
C CYS A 73 -38.33 -9.58 12.99
N MET A 74 -38.26 -9.06 11.77
CA MET A 74 -37.43 -9.64 10.70
C MET A 74 -35.94 -9.57 11.06
N LEU A 75 -35.45 -8.43 11.56
CA LEU A 75 -34.08 -8.30 12.03
C LEU A 75 -33.79 -9.21 13.23
N SER A 76 -34.76 -9.40 14.13
CA SER A 76 -34.61 -10.33 15.26
C SER A 76 -34.64 -11.80 14.86
N SER A 77 -35.31 -12.17 13.77
CA SER A 77 -35.23 -13.53 13.23
C SER A 77 -33.94 -13.80 12.46
N ILE A 78 -33.28 -12.75 11.96
CA ILE A 78 -31.93 -12.83 11.39
C ILE A 78 -30.88 -12.95 12.49
N LYS A 79 -31.15 -12.43 13.69
CA LYS A 79 -30.41 -12.78 14.92
C LYS A 79 -30.73 -14.22 15.35
N GLN A 80 -30.44 -15.21 14.53
CA GLN A 80 -30.32 -16.58 15.02
C GLN A 80 -29.02 -16.70 15.82
N ASP A 81 -29.12 -17.35 16.97
CA ASP A 81 -28.02 -17.66 17.90
C ASP A 81 -26.79 -18.16 17.13
N ASN A 82 -25.71 -17.37 17.14
CA ASN A 82 -24.42 -17.81 16.62
C ASN A 82 -23.97 -19.03 17.44
N GLU A 83 -23.84 -20.19 16.81
CA GLU A 83 -23.16 -21.37 17.37
C GLU A 83 -21.67 -21.10 17.67
N LEU A 84 -21.18 -19.91 17.35
CA LEU A 84 -19.82 -19.41 17.62
C LEU A 84 -19.60 -18.87 19.04
N LYS A 85 -20.48 -19.14 20.01
CA LYS A 85 -20.26 -18.75 21.43
C LYS A 85 -18.89 -19.19 21.97
N GLN A 86 -18.34 -20.29 21.42
CA GLN A 86 -17.03 -20.81 21.78
C GLN A 86 -15.86 -19.87 21.42
N TYR A 87 -16.08 -18.92 20.53
CA TYR A 87 -15.06 -17.98 20.03
C TYR A 87 -15.39 -16.52 20.38
N GLU A 88 -16.27 -16.27 21.35
CA GLU A 88 -16.66 -14.90 21.74
C GLU A 88 -15.48 -14.06 22.23
N GLN A 89 -14.49 -14.65 22.91
CA GLN A 89 -13.34 -13.92 23.46
C GLN A 89 -12.22 -13.71 22.43
N PHE A 90 -12.05 -14.65 21.49
CA PHE A 90 -11.04 -14.56 20.44
C PHE A 90 -11.58 -15.21 19.15
N PRO A 91 -12.28 -14.44 18.30
CA PRO A 91 -12.95 -14.92 17.09
C PRO A 91 -11.98 -15.04 15.92
N VAL A 92 -10.90 -15.77 16.13
CA VAL A 92 -9.84 -15.99 15.15
C VAL A 92 -9.48 -17.48 15.15
N LEU A 93 -9.42 -18.07 13.96
CA LEU A 93 -9.08 -19.47 13.75
C LEU A 93 -7.86 -19.56 12.85
N SER A 94 -7.04 -20.59 13.04
CA SER A 94 -6.09 -20.99 11.99
C SER A 94 -6.84 -21.60 10.80
N ARG A 95 -6.23 -21.57 9.62
CA ARG A 95 -6.79 -22.21 8.42
C ARG A 95 -6.99 -23.71 8.63
N SER A 96 -6.07 -24.36 9.34
CA SER A 96 -6.17 -25.79 9.68
C SER A 96 -7.38 -26.06 10.57
N THR A 97 -7.57 -25.30 11.65
CA THR A 97 -8.71 -25.47 12.56
C THR A 97 -10.04 -25.19 11.86
N PHE A 98 -10.13 -24.13 11.06
CA PHE A 98 -11.34 -23.85 10.27
C PHE A 98 -11.67 -25.00 9.31
N SER A 99 -10.66 -25.55 8.64
CA SER A 99 -10.82 -26.66 7.70
C SER A 99 -11.34 -27.93 8.39
N GLU A 100 -10.82 -28.24 9.57
CA GLU A 100 -11.28 -29.37 10.38
C GLU A 100 -12.73 -29.18 10.83
N ILE A 101 -13.09 -27.98 11.32
CA ILE A 101 -14.47 -27.67 11.71
C ILE A 101 -15.42 -27.84 10.52
N LEU A 102 -15.06 -27.28 9.37
CA LEU A 102 -15.87 -27.38 8.16
C LEU A 102 -16.06 -28.82 7.71
N ARG A 103 -15.00 -29.64 7.73
CA ARG A 103 -15.07 -31.06 7.39
C ARG A 103 -15.94 -31.85 8.37
N ASN A 104 -15.79 -31.57 9.65
CA ASN A 104 -16.50 -32.32 10.70
C ASN A 104 -17.98 -31.93 10.80
N GLN A 105 -18.31 -30.66 10.59
CA GLN A 105 -19.65 -30.12 10.86
C GLN A 105 -20.48 -29.88 9.60
N VAL A 106 -19.84 -29.58 8.46
CA VAL A 106 -20.55 -29.16 7.23
C VAL A 106 -20.40 -30.19 6.13
N ASN A 107 -19.16 -30.54 5.75
CA ASN A 107 -18.90 -31.45 4.63
C ASN A 107 -17.55 -32.17 4.77
N LEU A 108 -17.58 -33.43 5.20
CA LEU A 108 -16.40 -34.29 5.39
C LEU A 108 -15.55 -34.48 4.12
N LEU A 109 -16.16 -34.30 2.94
CA LEU A 109 -15.50 -34.46 1.64
C LEU A 109 -14.98 -33.14 1.05
N ALA A 110 -15.02 -32.04 1.82
CA ALA A 110 -14.45 -30.77 1.38
C ALA A 110 -12.92 -30.89 1.23
N SER A 111 -12.44 -30.77 0.00
CA SER A 111 -11.02 -30.58 -0.31
C SER A 111 -10.56 -29.16 0.06
N ASP A 112 -9.25 -28.93 0.07
CA ASP A 112 -8.69 -27.61 0.38
C ASP A 112 -9.11 -26.56 -0.65
N GLU A 113 -9.27 -26.92 -1.93
CA GLU A 113 -9.73 -25.98 -2.97
C GLU A 113 -11.16 -25.50 -2.71
N HIS A 114 -12.05 -26.38 -2.22
CA HIS A 114 -13.40 -25.97 -1.84
C HIS A 114 -13.39 -24.99 -0.66
N ILE A 115 -12.42 -25.15 0.25
CA ILE A 115 -12.28 -24.30 1.44
C ILE A 115 -11.71 -22.93 1.04
N ASP A 116 -10.71 -22.90 0.16
CA ASP A 116 -10.12 -21.65 -0.34
C ASP A 116 -11.14 -20.81 -1.11
N GLU A 117 -11.91 -21.43 -2.00
CA GLU A 117 -12.98 -20.75 -2.74
C GLU A 117 -14.06 -20.20 -1.78
N LEU A 118 -14.42 -20.97 -0.74
CA LEU A 118 -15.38 -20.53 0.27
C LEU A 118 -14.84 -19.34 1.07
N LEU A 119 -13.62 -19.42 1.58
CA LEU A 119 -12.99 -18.35 2.35
C LEU A 119 -12.83 -17.08 1.52
N GLN A 120 -12.46 -17.22 0.24
CA GLN A 120 -12.41 -16.10 -0.69
C GLN A 120 -13.78 -15.44 -0.87
N GLN A 121 -14.85 -16.22 -1.06
CA GLN A 121 -16.20 -15.69 -1.19
C GLN A 121 -16.68 -15.01 0.09
N LEU A 122 -16.47 -15.62 1.25
CA LEU A 122 -16.82 -15.03 2.55
C LEU A 122 -16.04 -13.74 2.82
N SER A 123 -14.77 -13.69 2.44
CA SER A 123 -13.92 -12.50 2.54
C SER A 123 -14.42 -11.37 1.64
N TYR A 124 -14.80 -11.67 0.39
CA TYR A 124 -15.41 -10.69 -0.51
C TYR A 124 -16.78 -10.20 -0.04
N MET A 125 -17.52 -11.02 0.69
CA MET A 125 -18.78 -10.62 1.32
C MET A 125 -18.57 -9.81 2.61
N GLY A 126 -17.35 -9.76 3.15
CA GLY A 126 -17.04 -9.11 4.41
C GLY A 126 -17.56 -9.87 5.64
N GLU A 127 -17.81 -11.18 5.50
CA GLU A 127 -18.27 -12.05 6.60
C GLU A 127 -17.07 -12.52 7.45
N VAL A 128 -15.93 -12.74 6.81
CA VAL A 128 -14.66 -13.12 7.46
C VAL A 128 -13.53 -12.26 6.91
N PHE A 129 -12.44 -12.14 7.65
CA PHE A 129 -11.21 -11.51 7.18
C PHE A 129 -10.08 -12.52 7.26
N CYS A 130 -9.46 -12.81 6.12
CA CYS A 130 -8.40 -13.79 6.01
C CYS A 130 -7.07 -13.07 5.81
N ILE A 131 -6.09 -13.38 6.65
CA ILE A 131 -4.71 -12.88 6.51
C ILE A 131 -3.74 -13.99 6.91
N TYR A 132 -2.86 -14.36 5.99
CA TYR A 132 -1.98 -15.53 6.10
C TYR A 132 -2.72 -16.78 6.61
N ASP A 133 -2.40 -17.26 7.82
CA ASP A 133 -3.04 -18.43 8.43
C ASP A 133 -4.25 -18.07 9.30
N HIS A 134 -4.47 -16.79 9.62
CA HIS A 134 -5.56 -16.33 10.48
C HIS A 134 -6.84 -16.05 9.69
N ILE A 135 -7.93 -16.62 10.18
CA ILE A 135 -9.30 -16.40 9.71
C ILE A 135 -10.08 -15.75 10.85
N VAL A 136 -10.29 -14.44 10.74
CA VAL A 136 -11.11 -13.67 11.66
C VAL A 136 -12.57 -13.85 11.27
N ILE A 137 -13.33 -14.52 12.13
CA ILE A 137 -14.76 -14.84 11.90
C ILE A 137 -15.71 -13.76 12.42
N SER A 138 -15.20 -12.75 13.14
CA SER A 138 -15.96 -11.59 13.60
C SER A 138 -15.25 -10.29 13.22
N ILE A 139 -15.71 -9.66 12.13
CA ILE A 139 -15.16 -8.38 11.66
C ILE A 139 -15.41 -7.25 12.65
N SER A 140 -16.56 -7.27 13.35
CA SER A 140 -16.87 -6.25 14.36
C SER A 140 -15.90 -6.29 15.53
N TRP A 141 -15.50 -7.49 15.97
CA TRP A 141 -14.51 -7.67 17.02
C TRP A 141 -13.15 -7.12 16.57
N LEU A 142 -12.67 -7.50 15.38
CA LEU A 142 -11.41 -7.01 14.84
C LEU A 142 -11.39 -5.47 14.74
N GLY A 143 -12.43 -4.90 14.14
CA GLY A 143 -12.48 -3.46 13.88
C GLY A 143 -12.74 -2.61 15.12
N THR A 144 -13.55 -3.07 16.06
CA THR A 144 -14.01 -2.25 17.20
C THR A 144 -13.30 -2.61 18.50
N GLU A 145 -13.22 -3.90 18.81
CA GLU A 145 -12.71 -4.38 20.10
C GLU A 145 -11.19 -4.46 20.08
N LEU A 146 -10.59 -5.03 19.03
CA LEU A 146 -9.13 -5.10 18.91
C LEU A 146 -8.54 -3.78 18.37
N LEU A 147 -8.74 -3.48 17.08
CA LEU A 147 -8.09 -2.33 16.45
C LEU A 147 -8.65 -1.00 16.95
N GLY A 148 -9.96 -0.93 17.19
CA GLY A 148 -10.62 0.28 17.70
C GLY A 148 -10.11 0.69 19.08
N GLU A 149 -9.81 -0.26 19.95
CA GLU A 149 -9.22 0.00 21.25
C GLU A 149 -7.73 0.36 21.16
N LEU A 150 -6.94 -0.50 20.51
CA LEU A 150 -5.48 -0.37 20.42
C LEU A 150 -5.05 0.91 19.69
N LEU A 151 -5.82 1.35 18.69
CA LEU A 151 -5.56 2.59 17.95
C LEU A 151 -6.34 3.79 18.49
N SER A 152 -7.08 3.62 19.59
CA SER A 152 -7.82 4.73 20.19
C SER A 152 -6.87 5.81 20.73
N ALA A 153 -7.32 7.07 20.71
CA ALA A 153 -6.56 8.16 21.31
C ALA A 153 -6.27 7.91 22.80
N ASN A 154 -7.18 7.24 23.51
CA ASN A 154 -6.99 6.90 24.92
C ASN A 154 -5.88 5.86 25.11
N PHE A 155 -5.87 4.79 24.32
CA PHE A 155 -4.80 3.79 24.40
C PHE A 155 -3.46 4.39 24.01
N LEU A 156 -3.40 5.13 22.90
CA LEU A 156 -2.20 5.80 22.43
C LEU A 156 -1.61 6.79 23.44
N GLN A 157 -2.44 7.45 24.27
CA GLN A 157 -1.96 8.35 25.32
C GLN A 157 -1.24 7.63 26.47
N HIS A 158 -1.60 6.37 26.74
CA HIS A 158 -1.05 5.56 27.83
C HIS A 158 -0.08 4.49 27.35
N ALA A 159 0.07 4.33 26.03
CA ALA A 159 1.03 3.43 25.42
C ALA A 159 2.45 3.76 25.87
N ARG A 160 3.28 2.73 26.03
CA ARG A 160 4.71 2.87 26.30
C ARG A 160 5.36 3.71 25.21
N VAL A 161 6.13 4.71 25.63
CA VAL A 161 6.82 5.65 24.74
C VAL A 161 7.76 4.93 23.76
N THR A 162 8.35 3.81 24.17
CA THR A 162 9.21 3.01 23.30
C THR A 162 8.43 2.20 22.25
N GLY A 163 7.14 1.94 22.49
CA GLY A 163 6.34 1.03 21.68
C GLY A 163 6.73 -0.44 21.85
N VAL A 164 7.55 -0.80 22.84
CA VAL A 164 8.05 -2.17 23.05
C VAL A 164 7.30 -2.85 24.21
N TYR A 165 6.82 -4.07 23.96
CA TYR A 165 6.03 -4.85 24.92
C TYR A 165 6.48 -6.31 24.94
N THR A 166 6.57 -6.91 26.12
CA THR A 166 6.50 -8.37 26.25
C THR A 166 5.03 -8.83 26.11
N ALA A 167 4.80 -10.13 25.93
CA ALA A 167 3.44 -10.67 25.90
C ALA A 167 2.66 -10.39 27.20
N GLU A 168 3.34 -10.43 28.34
CA GLU A 168 2.77 -10.18 29.66
C GLU A 168 2.39 -8.70 29.85
N ASP A 169 3.27 -7.81 29.41
CA ASP A 169 3.00 -6.37 29.42
C ASP A 169 1.82 -6.01 28.51
N PHE A 170 1.76 -6.62 27.32
CA PHE A 170 0.64 -6.44 26.40
C PHE A 170 -0.67 -6.95 27.03
N GLN A 171 -0.66 -8.13 27.65
CA GLN A 171 -1.83 -8.69 28.35
C GLN A 171 -2.34 -7.78 29.47
N ALA A 172 -1.43 -7.09 30.18
CA ALA A 172 -1.79 -6.15 31.23
C ALA A 172 -2.48 -4.88 30.67
N CYS A 173 -2.08 -4.43 29.47
CA CYS A 173 -2.68 -3.28 28.79
C CYS A 173 -3.98 -3.62 28.04
N PHE A 174 -4.06 -4.81 27.45
CA PHE A 174 -5.21 -5.29 26.69
C PHE A 174 -5.62 -6.68 27.20
N ASN A 175 -6.66 -6.73 28.02
CA ASN A 175 -7.07 -7.92 28.78
C ASN A 175 -8.35 -8.60 28.26
N GLN A 176 -8.79 -8.24 27.05
CA GLN A 176 -10.04 -8.74 26.47
C GLN A 176 -9.91 -10.14 25.89
N CYS A 177 -8.71 -10.50 25.44
CA CYS A 177 -8.40 -11.83 24.92
C CYS A 177 -6.97 -12.26 25.28
N ASP A 178 -6.61 -13.47 24.88
CA ASP A 178 -5.25 -13.99 25.00
C ASP A 178 -4.27 -13.12 24.20
N ALA A 179 -3.21 -12.66 24.87
CA ALA A 179 -2.22 -11.75 24.30
C ALA A 179 -1.40 -12.40 23.17
N LEU A 180 -1.03 -13.68 23.28
CA LEU A 180 -0.22 -14.34 22.25
C LEU A 180 -1.00 -14.50 20.95
N GLY A 181 -2.28 -14.89 21.04
CA GLY A 181 -3.18 -14.92 19.88
C GLY A 181 -3.36 -13.55 19.24
N ALA A 182 -3.58 -12.50 20.06
CA ALA A 182 -3.70 -11.14 19.56
C ALA A 182 -2.42 -10.63 18.89
N LEU A 183 -1.25 -10.84 19.52
CA LEU A 183 0.05 -10.41 18.99
C LEU A 183 0.38 -11.12 17.68
N SER A 184 0.09 -12.42 17.57
CA SER A 184 0.22 -13.19 16.33
C SER A 184 -0.61 -12.59 15.20
N LEU A 185 -1.87 -12.22 15.47
CA LEU A 185 -2.72 -11.57 14.47
C LEU A 185 -2.22 -10.14 14.12
N LEU A 186 -1.74 -9.38 15.11
CA LEU A 186 -1.23 -8.02 14.91
C LEU A 186 0.09 -8.02 14.11
N GLU A 187 0.91 -9.04 14.25
CA GLU A 187 2.12 -9.25 13.43
C GLU A 187 1.74 -9.52 11.97
N ASP A 188 0.75 -10.38 11.73
CA ASP A 188 0.21 -10.64 10.39
C ASP A 188 -0.39 -9.38 9.74
N LEU A 189 -1.08 -8.55 10.53
CA LEU A 189 -1.55 -7.22 10.12
C LEU A 189 -0.41 -6.20 9.92
N SER A 190 0.83 -6.56 10.23
CA SER A 190 2.00 -5.67 10.23
C SER A 190 1.78 -4.43 11.08
N LEU A 191 1.22 -4.59 12.28
CA LEU A 191 1.12 -3.52 13.29
C LEU A 191 2.23 -3.61 14.33
N CYS A 192 2.79 -4.80 14.51
CA CYS A 192 3.99 -5.04 15.29
C CYS A 192 4.93 -6.02 14.60
N ILE A 193 6.12 -6.18 15.17
CA ILE A 193 7.08 -7.20 14.80
C ILE A 193 7.66 -7.85 16.03
N ARG A 194 7.77 -9.18 16.00
CA ARG A 194 8.41 -9.97 17.04
C ARG A 194 9.93 -9.85 16.95
N CYS A 195 10.57 -9.59 18.08
CA CYS A 195 12.01 -9.50 18.27
C CYS A 195 12.43 -10.49 19.35
N ASP A 196 13.18 -11.52 18.96
CA ASP A 196 13.75 -12.50 19.89
C ASP A 196 15.16 -12.02 20.30
N LEU A 197 15.28 -11.26 21.39
CA LEU A 197 16.55 -10.72 21.89
C LEU A 197 17.00 -11.45 23.16
N GLU A 198 18.18 -12.08 23.11
CA GLU A 198 18.98 -12.51 24.27
C GLU A 198 18.20 -13.01 25.52
N GLU A 199 17.21 -13.89 25.32
CA GLU A 199 16.37 -14.61 26.31
C GLU A 199 14.92 -14.12 26.53
N GLU A 200 14.53 -12.93 26.06
CA GLU A 200 13.14 -12.44 26.14
C GLU A 200 12.53 -12.16 24.76
N VAL A 201 11.22 -12.41 24.61
CA VAL A 201 10.47 -12.15 23.38
C VAL A 201 9.75 -10.81 23.54
N GLU A 202 10.17 -9.84 22.74
CA GLU A 202 9.58 -8.52 22.69
C GLU A 202 8.82 -8.29 21.37
N TYR A 203 7.84 -7.40 21.42
CA TYR A 203 7.07 -6.97 20.25
C TYR A 203 7.22 -5.46 20.12
N GLU A 204 7.77 -5.02 18.99
CA GLU A 204 7.91 -3.60 18.67
C GLU A 204 6.68 -3.13 17.89
N PHE A 205 6.05 -2.05 18.36
CA PHE A 205 4.94 -1.36 17.70
C PHE A 205 5.40 0.04 17.25
N PRO A 206 5.86 0.22 16.01
CA PRO A 206 6.31 1.53 15.53
C PRO A 206 5.25 2.62 15.61
N ILE A 207 3.97 2.27 15.51
CA ILE A 207 2.84 3.19 15.68
C ILE A 207 2.75 3.81 17.10
N TYR A 208 3.31 3.14 18.12
CA TYR A 208 3.35 3.63 19.50
C TYR A 208 4.67 4.30 19.85
N ASN A 209 5.72 4.12 19.05
CA ASN A 209 7.03 4.69 19.31
C ASN A 209 6.97 6.22 19.24
N ARG A 210 7.31 6.87 20.36
CA ARG A 210 7.38 8.33 20.55
C ARG A 210 8.76 8.76 21.04
N ILE A 211 9.77 7.90 20.93
CA ILE A 211 11.15 8.21 21.28
C ILE A 211 11.63 9.35 20.36
N GLU A 212 12.33 10.33 20.94
CA GLU A 212 13.02 11.38 20.20
C GLU A 212 14.37 10.89 19.65
N THR A 213 14.87 11.51 18.59
CA THR A 213 16.20 11.23 18.05
C THR A 213 17.30 11.39 19.09
N LEU A 214 18.31 10.51 19.08
CA LEU A 214 19.54 10.70 19.86
C LEU A 214 20.36 11.89 19.36
N GLU A 215 21.10 12.54 20.25
CA GLU A 215 22.12 13.52 19.88
C GLU A 215 23.29 12.84 19.15
N GLY A 216 23.90 13.53 18.18
CA GLY A 216 25.05 13.01 17.44
C GLY A 216 24.71 12.02 16.31
N LEU A 217 23.43 11.79 16.01
CA LEU A 217 23.05 11.10 14.79
C LEU A 217 23.53 11.90 13.57
N TRP A 218 24.17 11.23 12.61
CA TRP A 218 24.70 11.88 11.40
C TRP A 218 25.74 12.98 11.69
N ASP A 219 26.63 12.75 12.67
CA ASP A 219 27.66 13.70 13.11
C ASP A 219 28.62 14.08 11.97
N SER A 220 28.82 15.39 11.75
CA SER A 220 29.75 15.93 10.76
C SER A 220 31.21 15.73 11.12
N ASP A 221 31.51 15.54 12.40
CA ASP A 221 32.86 15.38 12.92
C ASP A 221 33.29 13.90 13.02
N ASP A 222 32.45 12.96 12.56
CA ASP A 222 32.78 11.52 12.56
C ASP A 222 34.02 11.25 11.67
N PRO A 223 35.15 10.81 12.26
CA PRO A 223 36.42 10.70 11.56
C PRO A 223 36.41 9.68 10.40
N ARG A 224 35.44 8.76 10.38
CA ARG A 224 35.27 7.79 9.27
C ARG A 224 34.82 8.47 7.99
N TYR A 225 34.08 9.58 8.12
CA TYR A 225 33.43 10.27 7.01
C TYR A 225 33.99 11.68 6.76
N THR A 226 34.93 12.14 7.58
CA THR A 226 35.63 13.42 7.40
C THR A 226 36.64 13.32 6.26
N GLY A 227 36.38 13.98 5.13
CA GLY A 227 37.33 14.07 4.01
C GLY A 227 36.67 14.28 2.66
N LYS A 228 37.45 14.66 1.65
CA LYS A 228 36.96 14.77 0.26
C LYS A 228 36.70 13.42 -0.41
N SER A 229 37.25 12.36 0.17
CA SER A 229 37.20 11.00 -0.35
C SER A 229 36.05 10.17 0.24
N SER A 230 35.27 10.70 1.18
CA SER A 230 34.06 10.02 1.66
C SER A 230 32.95 10.16 0.63
N HIS A 231 32.14 9.11 0.56
CA HIS A 231 31.05 9.00 -0.39
C HIS A 231 29.75 9.34 0.33
N TYR A 232 28.97 10.22 -0.28
CA TYR A 232 27.65 10.64 0.17
C TYR A 232 26.68 10.43 -0.96
N GLY A 233 25.46 10.05 -0.63
CA GLY A 233 24.36 9.96 -1.57
C GLY A 233 23.06 9.88 -0.82
N GLY A 234 21.97 10.18 -1.51
CA GLY A 234 20.67 10.14 -0.89
C GLY A 234 19.56 10.48 -1.85
N VAL A 235 18.35 10.18 -1.40
CA VAL A 235 17.14 10.41 -2.18
C VAL A 235 16.02 10.91 -1.29
N ARG A 236 15.10 11.64 -1.90
CA ARG A 236 13.85 12.06 -1.29
C ARG A 236 12.70 11.44 -2.08
N LEU A 237 11.89 10.62 -1.41
CA LEU A 237 10.68 10.04 -1.97
C LEU A 237 9.52 10.99 -1.68
N CYS A 238 9.05 11.63 -2.75
CA CYS A 238 7.97 12.60 -2.69
C CYS A 238 6.69 12.00 -3.26
N THR A 239 5.56 12.36 -2.66
CA THR A 239 4.26 12.15 -3.32
C THR A 239 4.03 13.22 -4.38
N PRO A 240 3.15 13.01 -5.37
CA PRO A 240 2.86 14.00 -6.40
C PRO A 240 2.39 15.33 -5.80
N PRO A 241 2.51 16.45 -6.54
CA PRO A 241 2.06 17.74 -6.04
C PRO A 241 0.57 17.71 -5.65
N ASN A 242 0.22 18.42 -4.57
CA ASN A 242 -1.13 18.50 -4.01
C ASN A 242 -1.65 17.22 -3.33
N THR A 243 -0.78 16.27 -2.99
CA THR A 243 -1.11 15.20 -2.03
C THR A 243 -0.48 15.50 -0.67
N CYS A 244 -1.23 15.28 0.41
CA CYS A 244 -0.79 15.55 1.77
C CYS A 244 -1.16 14.42 2.73
N HIS A 245 -0.37 14.25 3.79
CA HIS A 245 -0.59 13.31 4.90
C HIS A 245 -0.71 11.81 4.52
N LEU A 246 -0.15 11.40 3.38
CA LEU A 246 -0.19 9.99 2.94
C LEU A 246 0.95 9.14 3.52
N LEU A 247 2.10 9.75 3.84
CA LEU A 247 3.32 8.99 4.14
C LEU A 247 3.43 8.59 5.61
N GLN A 248 2.83 9.35 6.53
CA GLN A 248 2.88 9.03 7.96
C GLN A 248 2.31 7.64 8.29
N SER A 249 1.16 7.30 7.73
CA SER A 249 0.55 5.97 7.92
C SER A 249 1.34 4.87 7.21
N VAL A 250 2.12 5.18 6.19
CA VAL A 250 2.93 4.22 5.44
C VAL A 250 4.29 3.98 6.13
N PHE A 251 4.83 5.02 6.79
CA PHE A 251 6.16 4.99 7.38
C PHE A 251 6.28 3.99 8.53
N VAL A 252 5.21 3.77 9.31
CA VAL A 252 5.21 2.74 10.36
C VAL A 252 5.46 1.34 9.78
N PHE A 253 4.93 1.04 8.59
CA PHE A 253 5.16 -0.25 7.92
C PHE A 253 6.57 -0.34 7.35
N ILE A 254 7.15 0.78 6.91
CA ILE A 254 8.57 0.84 6.51
C ILE A 254 9.45 0.49 7.71
N GLN A 255 9.17 1.02 8.90
CA GLN A 255 9.94 0.72 10.10
C GLN A 255 9.88 -0.76 10.47
N ILE A 256 8.70 -1.38 10.38
CA ILE A 256 8.53 -2.84 10.57
C ILE A 256 9.33 -3.62 9.53
N ASP A 257 9.26 -3.26 8.25
CA ASP A 257 9.92 -3.99 7.19
C ASP A 257 11.45 -3.84 7.24
N LEU A 258 11.96 -2.68 7.70
CA LEU A 258 13.39 -2.49 8.03
C LEU A 258 13.82 -3.40 9.18
N ARG A 259 13.06 -3.46 10.28
CA ARG A 259 13.36 -4.37 11.39
C ARG A 259 13.33 -5.83 10.94
N ARG A 260 12.35 -6.22 10.12
CA ARG A 260 12.25 -7.58 9.57
C ARG A 260 13.48 -7.94 8.73
N ALA A 261 13.92 -7.03 7.87
CA ALA A 261 15.11 -7.23 7.05
C ALA A 261 16.38 -7.38 7.92
N THR A 262 16.51 -6.56 8.96
CA THR A 262 17.64 -6.63 9.91
C THR A 262 17.65 -7.95 10.69
N LEU A 263 16.51 -8.40 11.21
CA LEU A 263 16.39 -9.67 11.93
C LEU A 263 16.71 -10.87 11.04
N ALA A 264 16.27 -10.85 9.77
CA ALA A 264 16.60 -11.90 8.81
C ALA A 264 18.14 -12.03 8.60
N ASN A 265 18.86 -10.92 8.58
CA ASN A 265 20.33 -10.94 8.46
C ASN A 265 21.01 -11.52 9.71
N PHE A 266 20.52 -11.21 10.91
CA PHE A 266 21.02 -11.82 12.14
C PHE A 266 20.87 -13.34 12.14
N THR A 267 19.73 -13.86 11.69
CA THR A 267 19.52 -15.33 11.60
C THR A 267 20.45 -16.02 10.60
N ASN A 268 21.01 -15.28 9.64
CA ASN A 268 21.95 -15.77 8.63
C ASN A 268 23.44 -15.63 9.05
N ASN A 269 23.74 -15.27 10.31
CA ASN A 269 25.09 -14.97 10.82
C ASN A 269 25.83 -13.82 10.11
N ASP A 270 25.09 -12.90 9.48
CA ASP A 270 25.64 -11.66 8.91
C ASP A 270 25.38 -10.52 9.93
N SER A 271 26.22 -10.47 10.97
CA SER A 271 25.93 -9.82 12.26
C SER A 271 26.30 -8.34 12.36
N ASP A 272 26.60 -7.68 11.26
CA ASP A 272 27.22 -6.35 11.31
C ASP A 272 26.23 -5.19 11.19
N MET A 273 24.94 -5.48 11.00
CA MET A 273 23.88 -4.47 10.80
C MET A 273 23.21 -4.10 12.12
N ASP A 274 23.28 -2.82 12.49
CA ASP A 274 22.56 -2.25 13.63
C ASP A 274 21.41 -1.35 13.14
N LEU A 275 20.25 -1.48 13.77
CA LEU A 275 19.04 -0.72 13.48
C LEU A 275 18.52 -0.04 14.74
N TYR A 276 18.56 1.29 14.73
CA TYR A 276 17.97 2.14 15.73
C TYR A 276 16.75 2.88 15.16
N GLN A 277 15.62 2.86 15.85
CA GLN A 277 14.37 3.47 15.40
C GLN A 277 13.76 4.39 16.48
N TRP A 278 13.24 5.52 16.02
CA TRP A 278 12.57 6.52 16.86
C TRP A 278 11.29 6.97 16.15
N TYR A 279 10.59 7.96 16.71
CA TYR A 279 9.41 8.51 16.07
C TYR A 279 9.72 9.05 14.68
N MET A 280 9.13 8.45 13.65
CA MET A 280 9.25 8.88 12.24
C MET A 280 10.68 8.85 11.69
N GLY A 281 11.58 8.04 12.27
CA GLY A 281 12.89 7.83 11.68
C GLY A 281 13.57 6.52 12.06
N SER A 282 14.55 6.16 11.25
CA SER A 282 15.41 4.98 11.43
C SER A 282 16.84 5.32 11.06
N LYS A 283 17.79 4.74 11.79
CA LYS A 283 19.20 4.72 11.46
C LYS A 283 19.59 3.27 11.29
N LEU A 284 20.06 2.94 10.10
CA LEU A 284 20.60 1.63 9.78
C LEU A 284 22.09 1.81 9.47
N CYS A 285 22.94 1.10 10.20
CA CYS A 285 24.38 1.21 10.06
C CYS A 285 25.02 -0.18 10.07
N ASN A 286 26.19 -0.26 9.45
CA ASN A 286 27.13 -1.34 9.71
C ASN A 286 28.47 -0.77 10.18
N VAL A 287 29.51 -1.60 10.20
CA VAL A 287 30.86 -1.21 10.65
C VAL A 287 31.33 0.09 9.96
N ASP A 288 31.14 0.17 8.64
CA ASP A 288 31.69 1.25 7.81
C ASP A 288 30.63 2.22 7.29
N LEU A 289 29.40 1.77 7.01
CA LEU A 289 28.36 2.56 6.37
C LEU A 289 27.33 3.05 7.39
N GLU A 290 26.84 4.27 7.16
CA GLU A 290 25.76 4.85 7.94
C GLU A 290 24.63 5.30 7.01
N SER A 291 23.39 5.04 7.41
CA SER A 291 22.20 5.57 6.75
C SER A 291 21.24 6.22 7.74
N LEU A 292 20.52 7.22 7.24
CA LEU A 292 19.43 7.88 7.94
C LEU A 292 18.19 7.85 7.05
N ILE A 293 17.08 7.33 7.58
CA ILE A 293 15.78 7.26 6.92
C ILE A 293 14.79 8.04 7.79
N THR A 294 14.31 9.19 7.33
CA THR A 294 13.37 10.02 8.10
C THR A 294 12.14 10.36 7.28
N LEU A 295 10.99 10.44 7.96
CA LEU A 295 9.81 11.10 7.42
C LEU A 295 9.81 12.54 7.90
N GLU A 296 9.93 13.47 6.96
CA GLU A 296 9.97 14.90 7.22
C GLU A 296 8.74 15.60 6.61
N GLU A 297 8.44 16.78 7.11
CA GLU A 297 7.39 17.65 6.58
C GLU A 297 8.00 18.96 6.09
N GLY A 298 7.93 19.18 4.77
CA GLY A 298 8.31 20.44 4.13
C GLY A 298 7.14 21.42 4.06
N ASN A 299 7.38 22.60 3.50
CA ASN A 299 6.38 23.69 3.42
C ASN A 299 5.04 23.29 2.78
N TYR A 300 5.00 22.26 1.94
CA TYR A 300 3.78 21.88 1.18
C TYR A 300 3.55 20.37 1.03
N ALA A 301 4.44 19.50 1.55
CA ALA A 301 4.31 18.05 1.42
C ALA A 301 5.19 17.30 2.43
N GLN A 302 4.74 16.10 2.81
CA GLN A 302 5.56 15.11 3.50
C GLN A 302 6.45 14.37 2.49
N TYR A 303 7.63 13.96 2.93
CA TYR A 303 8.56 13.16 2.14
C TYR A 303 9.37 12.21 3.02
N ILE A 304 9.82 11.11 2.43
CA ILE A 304 10.79 10.21 3.07
C ILE A 304 12.17 10.56 2.54
N GLU A 305 13.06 11.01 3.43
CA GLU A 305 14.45 11.30 3.10
C GLU A 305 15.34 10.13 3.52
N ILE A 306 16.20 9.69 2.60
CA ILE A 306 17.13 8.59 2.80
C ILE A 306 18.52 9.11 2.45
N LYS A 307 19.44 9.07 3.41
CA LYS A 307 20.84 9.48 3.24
C LYS A 307 21.74 8.30 3.56
N VAL A 308 22.81 8.14 2.80
CA VAL A 308 23.86 7.13 3.01
C VAL A 308 25.23 7.80 2.91
N ARG A 309 26.13 7.41 3.80
CA ARG A 309 27.55 7.79 3.73
C ARG A 309 28.47 6.63 4.06
N GLY A 310 29.66 6.67 3.48
CA GLY A 310 30.70 5.69 3.68
C GLY A 310 32.11 6.28 3.61
N PRO A 311 33.12 5.58 4.14
CA PRO A 311 34.52 6.01 4.14
C PRO A 311 35.13 5.96 2.75
N ASN A 312 36.41 6.31 2.62
CA ASN A 312 37.11 6.22 1.34
C ASN A 312 37.08 4.80 0.74
N ASN A 313 36.96 4.70 -0.59
CA ASN A 313 36.87 3.45 -1.36
C ASN A 313 35.64 2.59 -1.04
N SER A 314 34.56 3.19 -0.54
CA SER A 314 33.30 2.49 -0.24
C SER A 314 32.15 2.85 -1.20
N SER A 315 32.44 3.45 -2.36
CA SER A 315 31.45 3.88 -3.36
C SER A 315 30.43 2.79 -3.70
N GLN A 316 30.93 1.60 -4.08
CA GLN A 316 30.08 0.47 -4.46
C GLN A 316 29.26 -0.02 -3.27
N CYS A 317 29.86 -0.11 -2.08
CA CYS A 317 29.16 -0.49 -0.86
C CYS A 317 28.03 0.51 -0.52
N CYS A 318 28.29 1.82 -0.62
CA CYS A 318 27.26 2.85 -0.42
C CYS A 318 26.12 2.73 -1.43
N PHE A 319 26.45 2.48 -2.70
CA PHE A 319 25.47 2.30 -3.77
C PHE A 319 24.55 1.12 -3.50
N TYR A 320 25.10 -0.08 -3.27
CA TYR A 320 24.29 -1.26 -2.98
C TYR A 320 23.53 -1.15 -1.66
N PHE A 321 24.10 -0.49 -0.66
CA PHE A 321 23.43 -0.26 0.61
C PHE A 321 22.20 0.66 0.46
N LEU A 322 22.33 1.76 -0.30
CA LEU A 322 21.20 2.63 -0.63
C LEU A 322 20.11 1.88 -1.42
N GLU A 323 20.50 1.10 -2.43
CA GLU A 323 19.54 0.33 -3.24
C GLU A 323 18.83 -0.76 -2.44
N GLN A 324 19.51 -1.41 -1.48
CA GLN A 324 18.88 -2.37 -0.57
C GLN A 324 17.85 -1.68 0.35
N ILE A 325 18.19 -0.52 0.93
CA ILE A 325 17.24 0.27 1.74
C ILE A 325 16.02 0.67 0.91
N LEU A 326 16.25 1.18 -0.30
CA LEU A 326 15.19 1.56 -1.22
C LEU A 326 14.31 0.38 -1.61
N HIS A 327 14.91 -0.79 -1.86
CA HIS A 327 14.16 -2.01 -2.16
C HIS A 327 13.21 -2.38 -1.01
N THR A 328 13.69 -2.36 0.24
CA THR A 328 12.84 -2.62 1.42
C THR A 328 11.71 -1.61 1.51
N ILE A 329 12.00 -0.32 1.33
CA ILE A 329 11.01 0.76 1.38
C ILE A 329 9.96 0.61 0.28
N PHE A 330 10.35 0.43 -0.98
CA PHE A 330 9.42 0.27 -2.09
C PHE A 330 8.59 -1.01 -1.99
N THR A 331 9.17 -2.10 -1.48
CA THR A 331 8.43 -3.34 -1.20
C THR A 331 7.37 -3.11 -0.13
N SER A 332 7.72 -2.40 0.94
CA SER A 332 6.78 -2.00 2.00
C SER A 332 5.61 -1.20 1.44
N ILE A 333 5.91 -0.14 0.71
CA ILE A 333 4.91 0.75 0.11
C ILE A 333 4.02 -0.01 -0.88
N SER A 334 4.59 -0.87 -1.72
CA SER A 334 3.83 -1.64 -2.71
C SER A 334 2.87 -2.63 -2.04
N ARG A 335 3.23 -3.15 -0.86
CA ARG A 335 2.38 -4.05 -0.07
C ARG A 335 1.21 -3.31 0.58
N VAL A 336 1.45 -2.15 1.19
CA VAL A 336 0.42 -1.43 1.98
C VAL A 336 -0.37 -0.40 1.18
N CYS A 337 0.24 0.18 0.15
CA CYS A 337 -0.37 1.20 -0.70
C CYS A 337 0.10 1.06 -2.16
N PRO A 338 -0.28 -0.02 -2.87
CA PRO A 338 0.16 -0.29 -4.25
C PRO A 338 -0.20 0.80 -5.27
N GLY A 339 -1.18 1.64 -4.96
CA GLY A 339 -1.60 2.78 -5.79
C GLY A 339 -0.83 4.07 -5.52
N LEU A 340 0.05 4.12 -4.52
CA LEU A 340 0.81 5.31 -4.18
C LEU A 340 1.92 5.54 -5.21
N LEU A 341 1.77 6.60 -6.01
CA LEU A 341 2.81 7.05 -6.92
C LEU A 341 3.85 7.83 -6.11
N LEU A 342 5.14 7.52 -6.33
CA LEU A 342 6.25 8.23 -5.69
C LEU A 342 7.25 8.70 -6.73
N GLU A 343 7.82 9.87 -6.45
CA GLU A 343 8.88 10.49 -7.24
C GLU A 343 10.20 10.35 -6.47
N ARG A 344 11.22 9.82 -7.13
CA ARG A 344 12.57 9.67 -6.58
C ARG A 344 13.40 10.89 -6.94
N HIS A 345 13.47 11.87 -6.04
CA HIS A 345 14.34 13.04 -6.18
C HIS A 345 15.73 12.69 -5.63
N ILE A 346 16.81 13.09 -6.30
CA ILE A 346 18.18 12.79 -5.87
C ILE A 346 18.72 13.97 -5.05
N LEU A 347 19.36 13.70 -3.91
CA LEU A 347 20.02 14.72 -3.09
C LEU A 347 21.43 14.96 -3.62
N SER A 348 21.89 16.23 -3.60
CA SER A 348 23.26 16.60 -3.91
C SER A 348 24.26 15.93 -2.94
N PRO A 349 25.18 15.07 -3.43
CA PRO A 349 26.27 14.53 -2.63
C PRO A 349 27.13 15.60 -1.97
N GLU A 350 27.39 16.73 -2.65
CA GLU A 350 28.23 17.79 -2.10
C GLU A 350 27.51 18.55 -0.97
N ASP A 351 26.23 18.87 -1.12
CA ASP A 351 25.45 19.47 -0.02
C ASP A 351 25.35 18.53 1.19
N LEU A 352 25.20 17.22 0.95
CA LEU A 352 25.22 16.21 2.01
C LEU A 352 26.57 16.16 2.72
N ARG A 353 27.68 16.22 1.98
CA ARG A 353 29.04 16.27 2.54
C ARG A 353 29.29 17.53 3.36
N MET A 354 28.68 18.65 2.98
CA MET A 354 28.72 19.89 3.76
C MET A 354 27.74 19.90 4.93
N HIS A 355 26.99 18.80 5.16
CA HIS A 355 25.93 18.71 6.17
C HIS A 355 24.91 19.86 6.06
N SER A 356 24.55 20.23 4.82
CA SER A 356 23.52 21.23 4.58
C SER A 356 22.19 20.78 5.18
N LYS A 357 21.48 21.71 5.84
CA LYS A 357 20.14 21.46 6.38
C LYS A 357 19.08 21.32 5.29
N ASP A 358 19.32 21.92 4.13
CA ASP A 358 18.44 21.87 2.97
C ASP A 358 19.28 21.53 1.73
N PRO A 359 19.66 20.25 1.56
CA PRO A 359 20.46 19.82 0.41
C PRO A 359 19.69 20.03 -0.90
N PHE A 360 20.41 20.39 -1.96
CA PHE A 360 19.79 20.59 -3.27
C PHE A 360 19.16 19.29 -3.78
N LEU A 361 17.98 19.42 -4.38
CA LEU A 361 17.16 18.31 -4.88
C LEU A 361 17.06 18.33 -6.39
N TYR A 362 17.51 17.25 -7.01
CA TYR A 362 17.38 17.03 -8.44
C TYR A 362 16.05 16.33 -8.75
N ASN A 363 15.21 17.05 -9.50
CA ASN A 363 13.90 16.56 -9.90
C ASN A 363 14.03 15.42 -10.93
N PRO A 364 13.36 14.26 -10.74
CA PRO A 364 13.44 13.13 -11.66
C PRO A 364 13.02 13.48 -13.09
N HIS A 365 12.09 14.43 -13.27
CA HIS A 365 11.71 14.91 -14.59
C HIS A 365 12.91 15.50 -15.35
N ILE A 366 13.71 16.33 -14.69
CA ILE A 366 14.88 16.99 -15.28
C ILE A 366 15.95 15.94 -15.58
N ILE A 367 16.18 15.01 -14.64
CA ILE A 367 17.17 13.94 -14.83
C ILE A 367 16.78 13.06 -16.01
N ASN A 368 15.57 12.51 -16.03
CA ASN A 368 15.11 11.61 -17.08
C ASN A 368 15.04 12.30 -18.45
N SER A 369 14.68 13.59 -18.50
CA SER A 369 14.70 14.35 -19.76
C SER A 369 16.12 14.50 -20.30
N ALA A 370 17.06 14.89 -19.45
CA ALA A 370 18.46 15.02 -19.83
C ALA A 370 19.08 13.68 -20.27
N MET A 371 18.71 12.58 -19.59
CA MET A 371 19.12 11.23 -19.99
C MET A 371 18.55 10.80 -21.35
N LEU A 372 17.31 11.21 -21.66
CA LEU A 372 16.66 10.89 -22.93
C LEU A 372 17.31 11.62 -24.11
N GLU A 373 17.76 12.86 -23.89
CA GLU A 373 18.39 13.72 -24.90
C GLU A 373 19.89 13.45 -25.10
N ALA A 374 20.55 12.82 -24.13
CA ALA A 374 21.98 12.59 -24.16
C ALA A 374 22.40 11.43 -25.07
N GLU A 375 23.53 11.61 -25.78
CA GLU A 375 24.17 10.51 -26.53
C GLU A 375 24.76 9.45 -25.59
N SER A 376 25.22 9.86 -24.42
CA SER A 376 25.84 9.04 -23.38
C SER A 376 25.35 9.50 -22.01
N THR A 377 24.63 8.62 -21.30
CA THR A 377 24.04 8.95 -20.00
C THR A 377 25.10 9.36 -18.98
N SER A 378 26.27 8.74 -18.98
CA SER A 378 27.35 9.02 -18.01
C SER A 378 27.91 10.44 -18.09
N ASP A 379 27.72 11.12 -19.22
CA ASP A 379 28.22 12.48 -19.46
C ASP A 379 27.22 13.57 -19.05
N VAL A 380 26.03 13.18 -18.58
CA VAL A 380 25.00 14.13 -18.15
C VAL A 380 25.44 14.83 -16.86
N ILE A 381 25.37 16.17 -16.87
CA ILE A 381 25.73 17.05 -15.76
C ILE A 381 24.60 18.02 -15.44
N PHE A 382 24.46 18.38 -14.16
CA PHE A 382 23.40 19.26 -13.67
C PHE A 382 23.98 20.38 -12.81
N TYR A 383 23.46 21.59 -12.98
CA TYR A 383 23.88 22.73 -12.18
C TYR A 383 23.17 22.73 -10.82
N ASN A 384 23.95 22.79 -9.74
CA ASN A 384 23.48 22.98 -8.38
C ASN A 384 23.57 24.47 -8.02
N SER A 385 22.41 25.11 -7.81
CA SER A 385 22.37 26.54 -7.47
C SER A 385 22.76 26.85 -6.03
N ASN A 386 22.69 25.89 -5.11
CA ASN A 386 23.05 26.10 -3.70
C ASN A 386 24.56 26.30 -3.55
N ILE A 387 25.36 25.54 -4.31
CA ILE A 387 26.82 25.54 -4.23
C ILE A 387 27.49 26.23 -5.43
N GLY A 388 26.73 26.54 -6.48
CA GLY A 388 27.21 27.20 -7.70
C GLY A 388 28.13 26.34 -8.57
N GLN A 389 27.98 25.02 -8.54
CA GLN A 389 28.81 24.05 -9.26
C GLN A 389 27.96 23.05 -10.05
N TYR A 390 28.61 22.26 -10.92
CA TYR A 390 27.97 21.18 -11.65
C TYR A 390 28.27 19.84 -10.97
N GLU A 391 27.27 18.97 -10.93
CA GLU A 391 27.39 17.59 -10.46
C GLU A 391 26.99 16.65 -11.60
N SER A 392 27.78 15.59 -11.82
CA SER A 392 27.50 14.60 -12.86
C SER A 392 26.54 13.52 -12.38
N VAL A 393 25.84 12.86 -13.31
CA VAL A 393 24.98 11.72 -12.95
C VAL A 393 25.75 10.61 -12.23
N VAL A 394 27.04 10.44 -12.55
CA VAL A 394 27.94 9.49 -11.87
C VAL A 394 28.09 9.84 -10.40
N GLN A 395 28.23 11.13 -10.07
CA GLN A 395 28.27 11.58 -8.67
C GLN A 395 26.92 11.38 -7.99
N LEU A 396 25.84 11.78 -8.66
CA LEU A 396 24.48 11.77 -8.11
C LEU A 396 23.94 10.35 -7.84
N VAL A 397 24.20 9.41 -8.75
CA VAL A 397 23.57 8.09 -8.75
C VAL A 397 24.55 6.97 -8.38
N MET A 398 25.81 7.10 -8.80
CA MET A 398 26.82 6.04 -8.67
C MET A 398 27.90 6.38 -7.63
N PHE A 399 27.62 7.32 -6.71
CA PHE A 399 28.55 7.72 -5.64
C PHE A 399 29.95 8.13 -6.14
N GLY A 400 30.04 8.61 -7.39
CA GLY A 400 31.28 9.00 -8.04
C GLY A 400 32.08 7.86 -8.68
N ASP A 401 31.54 6.63 -8.69
CA ASP A 401 32.20 5.45 -9.24
C ASP A 401 31.63 5.07 -10.62
N PRO A 402 32.35 5.32 -11.72
CA PRO A 402 31.89 5.01 -13.06
C PRO A 402 31.85 3.51 -13.35
N GLU A 403 32.52 2.65 -12.58
CA GLU A 403 32.55 1.19 -12.83
C GLU A 403 31.18 0.55 -12.59
N LEU A 404 30.36 1.15 -11.72
CA LEU A 404 28.97 0.74 -11.46
C LEU A 404 28.09 0.79 -12.71
N ALA A 405 28.46 1.59 -13.72
CA ALA A 405 27.74 1.65 -14.99
C ALA A 405 27.67 0.29 -15.70
N ASN A 406 28.63 -0.60 -15.46
CA ASN A 406 28.65 -1.95 -16.04
C ASN A 406 27.56 -2.87 -15.45
N GLY A 407 27.14 -2.60 -14.21
CA GLY A 407 26.15 -3.39 -13.47
C GLY A 407 24.71 -2.88 -13.59
N ILE A 408 24.45 -1.83 -14.37
CA ILE A 408 23.11 -1.23 -14.48
C ILE A 408 22.61 -1.14 -15.92
N LEU A 409 21.29 -0.96 -16.03
CA LEU A 409 20.56 -0.60 -17.24
C LEU A 409 19.88 0.75 -16.99
N TRP A 410 20.15 1.74 -17.83
CA TRP A 410 19.63 3.10 -17.67
C TRP A 410 18.13 3.20 -17.97
N GLY A 411 17.44 4.06 -17.24
CA GLY A 411 15.98 4.19 -17.18
C GLY A 411 15.29 4.30 -18.53
N CYS A 412 15.75 5.21 -19.39
CA CYS A 412 15.16 5.40 -20.72
C CYS A 412 15.31 4.17 -21.65
N GLY A 413 16.30 3.32 -21.38
CA GLY A 413 16.53 2.06 -22.08
C GLY A 413 15.78 0.86 -21.50
N LEU A 414 15.20 0.98 -20.30
CA LEU A 414 14.39 -0.07 -19.69
C LEU A 414 13.10 -0.29 -20.46
N LYS A 415 12.48 -1.46 -20.27
CA LYS A 415 11.21 -1.77 -20.93
C LYS A 415 10.06 -1.05 -20.23
N VAL A 416 8.97 -0.78 -20.97
CA VAL A 416 7.74 -0.21 -20.39
C VAL A 416 7.19 -1.07 -19.24
N GLN A 417 7.44 -2.38 -19.22
CA GLN A 417 7.04 -3.23 -18.10
C GLN A 417 7.75 -2.90 -16.79
N ASP A 418 8.93 -2.28 -16.83
CA ASP A 418 9.67 -1.84 -15.64
C ASP A 418 9.10 -0.56 -15.01
N LEU A 419 8.09 0.09 -15.63
CA LEU A 419 7.38 1.19 -14.99
C LEU A 419 6.60 0.72 -13.75
N PRO A 420 6.58 1.52 -12.66
CA PRO A 420 5.78 1.22 -11.47
C PRO A 420 4.29 1.05 -11.80
N SER A 421 3.62 0.12 -11.12
CA SER A 421 2.19 -0.13 -11.29
C SER A 421 1.33 1.12 -11.09
N ALA A 422 1.67 1.95 -10.09
CA ALA A 422 1.00 3.22 -9.85
C ALA A 422 1.11 4.20 -11.03
N ALA A 423 2.27 4.23 -11.72
CA ALA A 423 2.46 5.05 -12.91
C ALA A 423 1.61 4.53 -14.07
N LYS A 424 1.58 3.20 -14.28
CA LYS A 424 0.71 2.57 -15.29
C LYS A 424 -0.77 2.87 -15.02
N LEU A 425 -1.24 2.75 -13.78
CA LEU A 425 -2.61 3.10 -13.40
C LEU A 425 -2.92 4.57 -13.65
N LYS A 426 -1.99 5.47 -13.34
CA LYS A 426 -2.14 6.91 -13.64
C LYS A 426 -2.25 7.16 -15.15
N LEU A 427 -1.42 6.50 -15.95
CA LEU A 427 -1.51 6.54 -17.41
C LEU A 427 -2.85 6.00 -17.92
N CYS A 428 -3.40 4.95 -17.33
CA CYS A 428 -4.72 4.44 -17.70
C CYS A 428 -5.81 5.50 -17.47
N GLY A 429 -5.82 6.15 -16.31
CA GLY A 429 -6.74 7.26 -16.03
C GLY A 429 -6.55 8.47 -16.96
N LEU A 430 -5.34 8.65 -17.49
CA LEU A 430 -5.00 9.66 -18.47
C LEU A 430 -5.13 9.18 -19.92
N LEU A 431 -5.45 7.94 -20.25
CA LEU A 431 -5.47 7.48 -21.66
C LEU A 431 -6.75 6.71 -22.01
N ASP A 432 -7.54 6.32 -21.01
CA ASP A 432 -8.83 5.61 -21.16
C ASP A 432 -10.02 6.44 -20.61
N PRO A 433 -10.75 7.24 -21.43
CA PRO A 433 -10.42 7.74 -22.76
C PRO A 433 -10.40 9.29 -22.77
N PRO A 434 -9.31 10.00 -22.45
CA PRO A 434 -9.31 11.46 -22.46
C PRO A 434 -8.88 12.01 -23.83
N GLU A 435 -9.76 11.73 -24.81
CA GLU A 435 -9.94 12.45 -26.07
C GLU A 435 -11.42 12.24 -26.48
N PRO A 436 -12.14 13.21 -27.08
CA PRO A 436 -13.57 13.06 -27.39
C PRO A 436 -13.91 11.84 -28.27
N HIS A 437 -12.93 11.27 -28.98
CA HIS A 437 -13.09 10.08 -29.82
C HIS A 437 -12.54 8.79 -29.18
N GLY A 438 -11.87 8.87 -28.03
CA GLY A 438 -11.37 7.71 -27.26
C GLY A 438 -10.33 6.85 -27.97
N ARG A 439 -9.44 7.46 -28.76
CA ARG A 439 -8.47 6.74 -29.61
C ARG A 439 -7.01 6.84 -29.18
N ASP A 440 -6.70 7.54 -28.08
CA ASP A 440 -5.31 7.76 -27.65
C ASP A 440 -4.54 6.46 -27.45
N TRP A 441 -5.12 5.48 -26.78
CA TRP A 441 -4.50 4.16 -26.61
C TRP A 441 -4.23 3.45 -27.95
N CYS A 442 -5.10 3.63 -28.94
CA CYS A 442 -4.99 2.99 -30.26
C CYS A 442 -3.93 3.69 -31.12
N LEU A 443 -3.90 5.04 -31.11
CA LEU A 443 -2.86 5.83 -31.75
C LEU A 443 -1.49 5.56 -31.13
N LEU A 444 -1.43 5.45 -29.80
CA LEU A 444 -0.23 5.06 -29.08
C LEU A 444 0.22 3.64 -29.46
N ALA A 445 -0.70 2.67 -29.53
CA ALA A 445 -0.36 1.31 -29.94
C ALA A 445 0.24 1.26 -31.36
N LEU A 446 -0.31 2.04 -32.30
CA LEU A 446 0.24 2.16 -33.66
C LEU A 446 1.66 2.76 -33.65
N ARG A 447 1.88 3.81 -32.86
CA ARG A 447 3.20 4.46 -32.71
C ARG A 447 4.24 3.54 -32.08
N LEU A 448 3.83 2.73 -31.11
CA LEU A 448 4.66 1.69 -30.49
C LEU A 448 4.89 0.47 -31.41
N GLY A 449 4.38 0.49 -32.64
CA GLY A 449 4.65 -0.53 -33.64
C GLY A 449 3.86 -1.83 -33.47
N LEU A 450 2.77 -1.82 -32.70
CA LEU A 450 1.88 -2.99 -32.63
C LEU A 450 1.15 -3.17 -33.97
N ASN A 451 1.03 -4.42 -34.39
CA ASN A 451 0.26 -4.76 -35.59
C ASN A 451 -1.26 -4.72 -35.31
N GLN A 452 -2.04 -4.66 -36.38
CA GLN A 452 -3.50 -4.53 -36.29
C GLN A 452 -4.18 -5.68 -35.52
N GLU A 453 -3.64 -6.89 -35.61
CA GLU A 453 -4.15 -8.06 -34.87
C GLU A 453 -3.97 -7.90 -33.35
N LYS A 454 -2.78 -7.49 -32.89
CA LYS A 454 -2.54 -7.22 -31.46
C LYS A 454 -3.40 -6.07 -30.98
N ILE A 455 -3.55 -5.00 -31.76
CA ILE A 455 -4.41 -3.86 -31.40
C ILE A 455 -5.87 -4.29 -31.27
N ALA A 456 -6.39 -5.08 -32.20
CA ALA A 456 -7.75 -5.61 -32.12
C ALA A 456 -7.94 -6.50 -30.88
N ALA A 457 -6.91 -7.29 -30.51
CA ALA A 457 -6.96 -8.10 -29.30
C ALA A 457 -7.01 -7.26 -28.02
N LEU A 458 -6.51 -6.02 -28.03
CA LEU A 458 -6.55 -5.09 -26.89
C LEU A 458 -7.95 -4.52 -26.62
N ASP A 459 -8.88 -4.61 -27.57
CA ASP A 459 -10.23 -4.10 -27.43
C ASP A 459 -11.07 -4.99 -26.49
N SER A 460 -11.27 -4.54 -25.24
CA SER A 460 -12.02 -5.25 -24.20
C SER A 460 -12.94 -4.28 -23.46
N GLN A 461 -14.14 -4.73 -23.10
CA GLN A 461 -15.10 -3.93 -22.33
C GLN A 461 -14.89 -3.99 -20.82
N TYR A 462 -14.09 -4.94 -20.33
CA TYR A 462 -13.99 -5.27 -18.91
C TYR A 462 -12.66 -4.84 -18.28
N SER A 463 -11.76 -4.19 -19.03
CA SER A 463 -10.43 -3.80 -18.57
C SER A 463 -9.86 -2.63 -19.37
N SER A 464 -8.94 -1.89 -18.75
CA SER A 464 -8.24 -0.75 -19.35
C SER A 464 -7.44 -1.15 -20.59
N HIS A 465 -7.70 -0.50 -21.72
CA HIS A 465 -6.96 -0.70 -22.98
C HIS A 465 -5.50 -0.30 -22.83
N THR A 466 -5.25 0.83 -22.16
CA THR A 466 -3.90 1.32 -21.89
C THR A 466 -3.10 0.34 -21.01
N MET A 467 -3.68 -0.20 -19.94
CA MET A 467 -2.98 -1.18 -19.10
C MET A 467 -2.55 -2.40 -19.91
N ARG A 468 -3.43 -2.89 -20.79
CA ARG A 468 -3.11 -4.04 -21.64
C ARG A 468 -2.00 -3.70 -22.63
N LEU A 469 -2.06 -2.52 -23.26
CA LEU A 469 -1.02 -2.03 -24.15
C LEU A 469 0.35 -1.98 -23.46
N LEU A 470 0.42 -1.36 -22.28
CA LEU A 470 1.65 -1.24 -21.48
C LEU A 470 2.19 -2.60 -21.01
N THR A 471 1.33 -3.63 -20.97
CA THR A 471 1.72 -5.00 -20.60
C THR A 471 2.33 -5.77 -21.78
N VAL A 472 1.79 -5.58 -22.99
CA VAL A 472 2.19 -6.37 -24.18
C VAL A 472 3.25 -5.70 -25.05
N THR A 473 3.52 -4.41 -24.82
CA THR A 473 4.51 -3.66 -25.60
C THR A 473 5.94 -4.00 -25.15
N GLU A 474 6.82 -4.27 -26.10
CA GLU A 474 8.24 -4.54 -25.85
C GLU A 474 9.13 -3.29 -26.04
N CYS A 475 8.50 -2.12 -26.15
CA CYS A 475 9.21 -0.85 -26.33
C CYS A 475 9.95 -0.42 -25.05
N SER A 476 10.96 0.44 -25.23
CA SER A 476 11.61 1.11 -24.12
C SER A 476 10.75 2.24 -23.54
N ILE A 477 11.04 2.64 -22.31
CA ILE A 477 10.43 3.80 -21.67
C ILE A 477 10.70 5.07 -22.49
N GLY A 478 11.90 5.23 -23.04
CA GLY A 478 12.23 6.35 -23.94
C GLY A 478 11.33 6.40 -25.18
N ALA A 479 11.10 5.25 -25.83
CA ALA A 479 10.20 5.19 -26.99
C ALA A 479 8.75 5.52 -26.62
N LEU A 480 8.29 5.13 -25.43
CA LEU A 480 6.99 5.52 -24.89
C LEU A 480 6.90 7.04 -24.70
N ILE A 481 7.91 7.67 -24.08
CA ILE A 481 7.95 9.11 -23.87
C ILE A 481 7.87 9.87 -25.20
N THR A 482 8.71 9.50 -26.17
CA THR A 482 8.69 10.12 -27.51
C THR A 482 7.34 9.94 -28.20
N SER A 483 6.74 8.76 -28.09
CA SER A 483 5.42 8.49 -28.70
C SER A 483 4.30 9.30 -28.05
N LEU A 484 4.33 9.50 -26.73
CA LEU A 484 3.35 10.34 -26.02
C LEU A 484 3.53 11.82 -26.34
N HIS A 485 4.77 12.28 -26.48
CA HIS A 485 5.09 13.64 -26.91
C HIS A 485 4.57 13.91 -28.33
N ASP A 486 4.77 12.97 -29.26
CA ASP A 486 4.24 13.03 -30.63
C ASP A 486 2.70 13.04 -30.72
N LEU A 487 2.03 12.56 -29.68
CA LEU A 487 0.57 12.59 -29.55
C LEU A 487 0.06 13.84 -28.80
N ASP A 488 0.94 14.79 -28.47
CA ASP A 488 0.63 15.99 -27.69
C ASP A 488 0.05 15.68 -26.29
N ARG A 489 0.40 14.51 -25.74
CA ARG A 489 -0.01 14.05 -24.40
C ARG A 489 1.06 14.38 -23.37
N LEU A 490 1.35 15.66 -23.22
CA LEU A 490 2.37 16.17 -22.30
C LEU A 490 2.09 15.84 -20.83
N ASP A 491 0.82 15.71 -20.47
CA ASP A 491 0.37 15.26 -19.14
C ASP A 491 0.78 13.81 -18.85
N ALA A 492 0.68 12.92 -19.84
CA ALA A 492 1.16 11.54 -19.73
C ALA A 492 2.70 11.47 -19.76
N VAL A 493 3.36 12.30 -20.58
CA VAL A 493 4.82 12.44 -20.60
C VAL A 493 5.35 12.84 -19.22
N GLU A 494 4.72 13.83 -18.57
CA GLU A 494 5.12 14.29 -17.24
C GLU A 494 5.07 13.16 -16.22
N VAL A 495 4.00 12.36 -16.22
CA VAL A 495 3.87 11.19 -15.33
C VAL A 495 5.01 10.20 -15.53
N VAL A 496 5.34 9.85 -16.79
CA VAL A 496 6.42 8.90 -17.07
C VAL A 496 7.77 9.46 -16.63
N LEU A 497 8.10 10.70 -16.99
CA LEU A 497 9.39 11.32 -16.65
C LEU A 497 9.60 11.47 -15.14
N ARG A 498 8.53 11.64 -14.35
CA ARG A 498 8.62 11.81 -12.89
C ARG A 498 8.67 10.50 -12.12
N SER A 499 8.17 9.42 -12.69
CA SER A 499 7.99 8.13 -11.99
C SER A 499 8.80 6.98 -12.58
N ALA A 500 9.41 7.16 -13.75
CA ALA A 500 10.27 6.15 -14.33
C ALA A 500 11.52 5.90 -13.45
N PRO A 501 11.92 4.62 -13.26
CA PRO A 501 13.17 4.31 -12.59
C PRO A 501 14.35 4.91 -13.36
N LEU A 502 15.30 5.51 -12.65
CA LEU A 502 16.51 6.10 -13.24
C LEU A 502 17.43 5.03 -13.84
N PHE A 503 17.42 3.84 -13.25
CA PHE A 503 18.15 2.66 -13.69
C PHE A 503 17.56 1.41 -13.04
N LYS A 504 18.03 0.24 -13.49
CA LYS A 504 17.79 -1.08 -12.89
C LYS A 504 19.11 -1.82 -12.78
N LEU A 505 19.34 -2.55 -11.69
CA LEU A 505 20.49 -3.44 -11.56
C LEU A 505 20.36 -4.59 -12.57
N ARG A 506 21.46 -4.97 -13.20
CA ARG A 506 21.54 -6.22 -13.97
C ARG A 506 21.54 -7.35 -12.96
N ASN A 507 20.60 -8.27 -13.08
CA ASN A 507 20.72 -9.54 -12.37
C ASN A 507 21.81 -10.33 -13.09
N ASP A 508 22.77 -10.93 -12.38
CA ASP A 508 23.84 -11.79 -12.93
C ASP A 508 23.31 -13.12 -13.54
N LEU A 509 22.08 -13.13 -14.04
CA LEU A 509 21.35 -14.29 -14.56
C LEU A 509 20.68 -13.99 -15.91
N ASP A 510 21.36 -13.26 -16.80
CA ASP A 510 21.06 -13.23 -18.24
C ASP A 510 22.25 -13.72 -19.06
#